data_AF-A0A2J6IBB3-F1
#
_entry.id   AF-A0A2J6IBB3-F1
#
_cell.length_a   1.000
_cell.length_b   1.000
_cell.length_c   1.000
_cell.angle_alpha   90.00
_cell.angle_beta   90.00
_cell.angle_gamma   90.00
#
_symmetry.space_group_name_H-M   'P 1'
#
loop_
_entity.id
_entity.type
_entity.pdbx_description
1 polymer ?
#
loop_
_entity_poly.entity_id
_entity_poly.type
_entity_poly.pdbx_seq_one_letter_code
_entity_poly.pdbx_strand_id
1 'polypeptide(L)'
;MTTQNSSYYQIEKIGAISGILSIVFYFSVAVFSFIPGSIVLLIAFSFPLLWIISFMGLYHFLKKQNHTPTLEIAYIFGIIGAAIACVFIVVQQANFIWHEEAMEVVKSEEVKALYKASYRGANRVQAAMDVAFDIFITISWVLFGVNIAKSKSFNKILGYGGSVISISLLALNMYTFPTSPAESGLFDLGPFLGIWILLFYVWFLMVLIKKKKHS
;
A
#
# COMPACT_ATOMS: atom_id res chain seq x y z
N MET A 1 4.10 35.09 -13.86
CA MET A 1 3.69 33.68 -14.04
C MET A 1 4.71 32.64 -13.50
N THR A 2 5.63 33.01 -12.60
CA THR A 2 6.76 32.14 -12.18
C THR A 2 6.57 31.40 -10.85
N THR A 3 5.59 31.78 -10.01
CA THR A 3 5.39 31.19 -8.68
C THR A 3 4.54 29.92 -8.67
N GLN A 4 3.58 29.77 -9.59
CA GLN A 4 2.71 28.59 -9.66
C GLN A 4 3.49 27.30 -10.02
N ASN A 5 4.49 27.38 -10.91
CA ASN A 5 5.26 26.20 -11.31
C ASN A 5 6.11 25.60 -10.19
N SER A 6 6.50 26.40 -9.18
CA SER A 6 7.32 25.93 -8.05
C SER A 6 6.56 25.02 -7.09
N SER A 7 5.37 25.45 -6.64
CA SER A 7 4.55 24.69 -5.68
C SER A 7 4.12 23.33 -6.25
N TYR A 8 3.74 23.32 -7.53
CA TYR A 8 3.31 22.11 -8.23
C TYR A 8 4.42 21.08 -8.47
N TYR A 9 5.68 21.50 -8.59
CA TYR A 9 6.80 20.58 -8.67
C TYR A 9 7.13 19.99 -7.29
N GLN A 10 6.93 20.77 -6.22
CA GLN A 10 7.18 20.31 -4.86
C GLN A 10 6.24 19.17 -4.47
N ILE A 11 4.94 19.26 -4.79
CA ILE A 11 3.97 18.20 -4.44
C ILE A 11 4.26 16.86 -5.14
N GLU A 12 4.72 16.90 -6.40
CA GLU A 12 5.08 15.69 -7.16
C GLU A 12 6.32 15.02 -6.56
N LYS A 13 7.33 15.81 -6.20
CA LYS A 13 8.55 15.31 -5.57
C LYS A 13 8.27 14.74 -4.17
N ILE A 14 7.47 15.45 -3.37
CA ILE A 14 7.04 14.97 -2.05
C ILE A 14 6.31 13.64 -2.23
N GLY A 15 5.33 13.57 -3.14
CA GLY A 15 4.61 12.33 -3.41
C GLY A 15 5.52 11.17 -3.85
N ALA A 16 6.51 11.43 -4.72
CA ALA A 16 7.45 10.40 -5.12
C ALA A 16 8.29 9.86 -3.95
N ILE A 17 8.81 10.76 -3.10
CA ILE A 17 9.57 10.40 -1.89
C ILE A 17 8.69 9.65 -0.89
N SER A 18 7.47 10.14 -0.65
CA SER A 18 6.50 9.48 0.22
C SER A 18 6.16 8.08 -0.27
N GLY A 19 6.06 7.86 -1.59
CA GLY A 19 5.83 6.53 -2.14
C GLY A 19 6.98 5.56 -1.88
N ILE A 20 8.22 6.02 -2.04
CA ILE A 20 9.42 5.23 -1.69
C ILE A 20 9.43 4.90 -0.20
N LEU A 21 9.28 5.90 0.67
CA LEU A 21 9.31 5.73 2.11
C LEU A 21 8.18 4.83 2.60
N SER A 22 6.98 4.97 2.03
CA SER A 22 5.82 4.13 2.34
C SER A 22 6.16 2.65 2.14
N ILE A 23 6.65 2.26 0.96
CA ILE A 23 6.98 0.85 0.70
C ILE A 23 8.15 0.36 1.56
N VAL A 24 9.17 1.21 1.77
CA VAL A 24 10.27 0.87 2.69
C VAL A 24 9.75 0.62 4.10
N PHE A 25 8.82 1.43 4.59
CA PHE A 25 8.21 1.29 5.91
C PHE A 25 7.42 -0.01 6.02
N TYR A 26 6.60 -0.33 5.02
CA TYR A 26 5.89 -1.59 4.93
C TYR A 26 6.83 -2.81 5.04
N PHE A 27 7.89 -2.87 4.23
CA PHE A 27 8.86 -3.97 4.30
C PHE A 27 9.66 -3.97 5.60
N SER A 28 9.97 -2.79 6.16
CA SER A 28 10.75 -2.69 7.39
C SER A 28 10.01 -3.33 8.56
N VAL A 29 8.70 -3.12 8.66
CA VAL A 29 7.85 -3.74 9.70
C VAL A 29 7.81 -5.27 9.54
N ALA A 30 7.79 -5.77 8.31
CA ALA A 30 7.73 -7.20 8.05
C ALA A 30 9.06 -7.95 8.26
N VAL A 31 10.20 -7.28 8.02
CA VAL A 31 11.51 -7.94 7.96
C VAL A 31 12.35 -7.73 9.22
N PHE A 32 12.25 -6.58 9.87
CA PHE A 32 13.18 -6.20 10.94
C PHE A 32 12.61 -6.44 12.33
N SER A 33 12.80 -7.66 12.85
CA SER A 33 12.35 -8.06 14.20
C SER A 33 13.09 -7.39 15.37
N PHE A 34 14.22 -6.72 15.10
CA PHE A 34 15.05 -6.08 16.13
C PHE A 34 14.63 -4.63 16.46
N ILE A 35 13.63 -4.08 15.76
CA ILE A 35 13.18 -2.71 15.96
C ILE A 35 12.31 -2.63 17.24
N PRO A 36 12.54 -1.65 18.13
CA PRO A 36 11.68 -1.43 19.29
C PRO A 36 10.21 -1.27 18.91
N GLY A 37 9.29 -1.87 19.68
CA GLY A 37 7.86 -1.91 19.36
C GLY A 37 7.23 -0.53 19.08
N SER A 38 7.61 0.50 19.84
CA SER A 38 7.13 1.88 19.61
C SER A 38 7.55 2.45 18.24
N ILE A 39 8.75 2.09 17.76
CA ILE A 39 9.23 2.48 16.44
C ILE A 39 8.52 1.67 15.36
N VAL A 40 8.28 0.38 15.57
CA VAL A 40 7.49 -0.45 14.66
C VAL A 40 6.10 0.14 14.44
N LEU A 41 5.41 0.54 15.52
CA LEU A 41 4.09 1.18 15.44
C LEU A 41 4.13 2.51 14.67
N LEU A 42 5.13 3.35 14.95
CA LEU A 42 5.30 4.62 14.24
C LEU A 42 5.47 4.40 12.73
N ILE A 43 6.32 3.44 12.34
CA ILE A 43 6.58 3.08 10.94
C ILE A 43 5.30 2.50 10.30
N ALA A 44 4.65 1.55 10.97
CA ALA A 44 3.43 0.90 10.49
C ALA A 44 2.28 1.88 10.26
N PHE A 45 2.08 2.84 11.17
CA PHE A 45 1.02 3.85 11.04
C PHE A 45 1.37 4.96 10.05
N SER A 46 2.66 5.20 9.81
CA SER A 46 3.11 6.18 8.82
C SER A 46 2.99 5.66 7.37
N PHE A 47 3.16 4.35 7.16
CA PHE A 47 3.07 3.70 5.85
C PHE A 47 1.84 4.14 5.02
N PRO A 48 0.60 3.98 5.49
CA PRO A 48 -0.59 4.30 4.69
C PRO A 48 -0.77 5.80 4.46
N LEU A 49 -0.36 6.64 5.42
CA LEU A 49 -0.42 8.10 5.29
C LEU A 49 0.54 8.61 4.22
N LEU A 50 1.75 8.06 4.17
CA LEU A 50 2.73 8.36 3.12
C LEU A 50 2.23 7.88 1.75
N TRP A 51 1.48 6.78 1.71
CA TRP A 51 0.91 6.26 0.47
C TRP A 51 -0.19 7.17 -0.10
N ILE A 52 -1.03 7.76 0.75
CA ILE A 52 -2.01 8.79 0.36
C ILE A 52 -1.30 9.97 -0.32
N ILE A 53 -0.22 10.46 0.29
CA ILE A 53 0.56 11.58 -0.26
C ILE A 53 1.20 11.19 -1.60
N SER A 54 1.64 9.94 -1.74
CA SER A 54 2.23 9.46 -2.98
C SER A 54 1.23 9.30 -4.12
N PHE A 55 0.00 8.88 -3.83
CA PHE A 55 -1.09 8.88 -4.82
C PHE A 55 -1.44 10.30 -5.26
N MET A 56 -1.47 11.26 -4.34
CA MET A 56 -1.71 12.67 -4.67
C MET A 56 -0.64 13.22 -5.62
N GLY A 57 0.64 12.99 -5.34
CA GLY A 57 1.74 13.41 -6.21
C GLY A 57 1.71 12.73 -7.58
N LEU A 58 1.42 11.43 -7.63
CA LEU A 58 1.29 10.68 -8.89
C LEU A 58 0.11 11.15 -9.74
N TYR A 59 -1.07 11.27 -9.13
CA TYR A 59 -2.29 11.77 -9.78
C TYR A 59 -2.02 13.14 -10.40
N HIS A 60 -1.43 14.04 -9.63
CA HIS A 60 -1.14 15.38 -10.08
C HIS A 60 -0.19 15.39 -11.29
N PHE A 61 0.88 14.59 -11.26
CA PHE A 61 1.82 14.47 -12.37
C PHE A 61 1.20 13.90 -13.65
N LEU A 62 0.38 12.85 -13.53
CA LEU A 62 -0.27 12.23 -14.68
C LEU A 62 -1.38 13.11 -15.25
N LYS A 63 -2.13 13.81 -14.39
CA LYS A 63 -3.22 14.72 -14.79
C LYS A 63 -2.73 15.83 -15.71
N LYS A 64 -1.53 16.36 -15.44
CA LYS A 64 -0.89 17.37 -16.31
C LYS A 64 -0.61 16.88 -17.72
N GLN A 65 -0.40 15.58 -17.91
CA GLN A 65 -0.11 15.01 -19.21
C GLN A 65 -1.36 14.60 -19.95
N ASN A 66 -2.29 13.95 -19.24
CA ASN A 66 -3.57 13.56 -19.79
C ASN A 66 -4.56 13.34 -18.64
N HIS A 67 -5.60 14.18 -18.57
CA HIS A 67 -6.64 14.06 -17.59
C HIS A 67 -7.73 13.12 -18.13
N THR A 68 -7.93 11.98 -17.45
CA THR A 68 -8.94 11.00 -17.82
C THR A 68 -9.79 10.60 -16.62
N PRO A 69 -11.05 10.15 -16.81
CA PRO A 69 -11.87 9.61 -15.73
C PRO A 69 -11.20 8.41 -15.02
N THR A 70 -10.51 7.56 -15.78
CA THR A 70 -9.79 6.40 -15.20
C THR A 70 -8.71 6.82 -14.22
N LEU A 71 -8.05 7.97 -14.43
CA LEU A 71 -7.04 8.49 -13.52
C LEU A 71 -7.65 9.01 -12.22
N GLU A 72 -8.84 9.62 -12.28
CA GLU A 72 -9.55 10.09 -11.08
C GLU A 72 -10.04 8.91 -10.24
N ILE A 73 -10.61 7.89 -10.88
CA ILE A 73 -11.03 6.66 -10.21
C ILE A 73 -9.82 5.98 -9.57
N ALA A 74 -8.70 5.86 -10.30
CA ALA A 74 -7.46 5.30 -9.76
C ALA A 74 -7.02 6.01 -8.48
N TYR A 75 -7.02 7.35 -8.51
CA TYR A 75 -6.65 8.17 -7.37
C TYR A 75 -7.60 7.96 -6.18
N ILE A 76 -8.92 8.07 -6.39
CA ILE A 76 -9.91 7.88 -5.33
C ILE A 76 -9.80 6.50 -4.69
N PHE A 77 -9.68 5.45 -5.52
CA PHE A 77 -9.54 4.08 -5.02
C PHE A 77 -8.23 3.88 -4.27
N GLY A 78 -7.14 4.52 -4.70
CA GLY A 78 -5.87 4.48 -3.99
C GLY A 78 -5.95 5.13 -2.61
N ILE A 79 -6.64 6.28 -2.50
CA ILE A 79 -6.89 6.95 -1.22
C ILE A 79 -7.75 6.08 -0.30
N ILE A 80 -8.84 5.49 -0.81
CA ILE A 80 -9.71 4.60 -0.02
C ILE A 80 -8.93 3.37 0.44
N GLY A 81 -8.18 2.71 -0.45
CA GLY A 81 -7.35 1.57 -0.11
C GLY A 81 -6.34 1.91 0.99
N ALA A 82 -5.58 3.00 0.83
CA ALA A 82 -4.63 3.43 1.86
C ALA A 82 -5.30 3.80 3.19
N ALA A 83 -6.50 4.38 3.17
CA ALA A 83 -7.26 4.66 4.39
C ALA A 83 -7.72 3.36 5.08
N ILE A 84 -8.20 2.37 4.33
CA ILE A 84 -8.53 1.03 4.86
C ILE A 84 -7.26 0.38 5.43
N ALA A 85 -6.12 0.52 4.76
CA ALA A 85 -4.84 0.04 5.26
C ALA A 85 -4.48 0.64 6.62
N CYS A 86 -4.68 1.94 6.80
CA CYS A 86 -4.52 2.60 8.09
C CYS A 86 -5.41 1.97 9.16
N VAL A 87 -6.69 1.79 8.86
CA VAL A 87 -7.66 1.21 9.82
C VAL A 87 -7.27 -0.21 10.21
N PHE A 88 -7.05 -1.10 9.23
CA PHE A 88 -6.79 -2.50 9.57
C PHE A 88 -5.44 -2.69 10.24
N ILE A 89 -4.40 -1.92 9.90
CA ILE A 89 -3.10 -1.98 10.58
C ILE A 89 -3.25 -1.55 12.04
N VAL A 90 -3.97 -0.47 12.33
CA VAL A 90 -4.22 -0.03 13.72
C VAL A 90 -4.97 -1.10 14.50
N VAL A 91 -6.04 -1.67 13.92
CA VAL A 91 -6.81 -2.75 14.55
C VAL A 91 -5.94 -4.00 14.78
N GLN A 92 -5.12 -4.38 13.79
CA GLN A 92 -4.24 -5.54 13.88
C GLN A 92 -3.21 -5.39 14.99
N GLN A 93 -2.53 -4.24 15.06
CA GLN A 93 -1.52 -3.99 16.09
C GLN A 93 -2.17 -3.96 17.49
N ALA A 94 -3.34 -3.35 17.64
CA ALA A 94 -4.08 -3.37 18.90
C ALA A 94 -4.49 -4.79 19.32
N ASN A 95 -4.98 -5.60 18.37
CA ASN A 95 -5.32 -7.01 18.63
C ASN A 95 -4.11 -7.83 19.08
N PHE A 96 -2.94 -7.62 18.48
CA PHE A 96 -1.70 -8.31 18.86
C PHE A 96 -1.30 -7.95 20.29
N ILE A 97 -1.23 -6.65 20.61
CA ILE A 97 -0.85 -6.16 21.94
C ILE A 97 -1.81 -6.68 23.01
N TRP A 98 -3.13 -6.52 22.82
CA TRP A 98 -4.12 -6.99 23.80
C TRP A 98 -4.15 -8.51 23.95
N HIS A 99 -3.86 -9.25 22.87
CA HIS A 99 -3.73 -10.70 22.97
C HIS A 99 -2.52 -11.11 23.81
N GLU A 100 -1.36 -10.50 23.59
CA GLU A 100 -0.15 -10.76 24.37
C GLU A 100 -0.35 -10.43 25.85
N GLU A 101 -0.86 -9.24 26.16
CA GLU A 101 -1.17 -8.82 27.54
C GLU A 101 -2.13 -9.79 28.24
N ALA A 102 -3.18 -10.25 27.55
CA ALA A 102 -4.11 -11.22 28.10
C ALA A 102 -3.44 -12.58 28.35
N MET A 103 -2.55 -13.02 27.46
CA MET A 103 -1.87 -14.31 27.58
C MET A 103 -0.85 -14.36 28.73
N GLU A 104 -0.28 -13.22 29.14
CA GLU A 104 0.67 -13.14 30.26
C GLU A 104 0.05 -13.44 31.63
N VAL A 105 -1.23 -13.10 31.82
CA VAL A 105 -1.92 -13.21 33.12
C VAL A 105 -2.72 -14.51 33.28
N VAL A 106 -2.93 -15.26 32.20
CA VAL A 106 -3.78 -16.45 32.20
C VAL A 106 -3.02 -17.70 32.67
N LYS A 107 -3.55 -18.35 33.71
CA LYS A 107 -2.92 -19.52 34.35
C LYS A 107 -3.50 -20.87 33.92
N SER A 108 -4.79 -20.95 33.60
CA SER A 108 -5.44 -22.22 33.24
C SER A 108 -5.47 -22.44 31.72
N GLU A 109 -5.33 -23.70 31.30
CA GLU A 109 -5.33 -24.06 29.88
C GLU A 109 -6.68 -23.83 29.22
N GLU A 110 -7.78 -23.99 29.95
CA GLU A 110 -9.14 -23.73 29.47
C GLU A 110 -9.31 -22.25 29.10
N VAL A 111 -8.81 -21.33 29.94
CA VAL A 111 -8.89 -19.90 29.69
C VAL A 111 -7.94 -19.49 28.55
N LYS A 112 -6.75 -20.11 28.44
CA LYS A 112 -5.86 -19.88 27.28
C LYS A 112 -6.53 -20.30 25.97
N ALA A 113 -7.21 -21.44 25.95
CA ALA A 113 -7.93 -21.92 24.78
C ALA A 113 -9.03 -20.93 24.36
N LEU A 114 -9.77 -20.39 25.34
CA LEU A 114 -10.79 -19.37 25.10
C LEU A 114 -10.19 -18.08 24.50
N TYR A 115 -9.13 -17.53 25.08
CA TYR A 115 -8.47 -16.33 24.54
C TYR A 115 -7.91 -16.55 23.13
N LYS A 116 -7.30 -17.72 22.86
CA LYS A 116 -6.85 -18.08 21.51
C LYS A 116 -8.00 -18.16 20.52
N ALA A 117 -9.15 -18.70 20.92
CA ALA A 117 -10.34 -18.75 20.07
C ALA A 117 -10.88 -17.34 19.77
N SER A 118 -10.98 -16.48 20.78
CA SER A 118 -11.38 -15.08 20.63
C SER A 118 -10.43 -14.31 19.72
N TYR A 119 -9.13 -14.47 19.90
CA TYR A 119 -8.10 -13.86 19.06
C TYR A 119 -8.19 -14.33 17.61
N ARG A 120 -8.40 -15.63 17.36
CA ARG A 120 -8.66 -16.15 16.00
C ARG A 120 -9.91 -15.51 15.37
N GLY A 121 -10.96 -15.29 16.16
CA GLY A 121 -12.16 -14.58 15.70
C GLY A 121 -11.85 -13.16 15.25
N ALA A 122 -11.18 -12.37 16.09
CA ALA A 122 -10.73 -11.01 15.77
C ALA A 122 -9.79 -10.99 14.54
N ASN A 123 -8.86 -11.94 14.46
CA ASN A 123 -7.94 -12.07 13.33
C ASN A 123 -8.63 -12.39 11.99
N ARG A 124 -9.80 -13.04 12.00
CA ARG A 124 -10.58 -13.23 10.77
C ARG A 124 -11.23 -11.94 10.30
N VAL A 125 -11.62 -11.07 11.22
CA VAL A 125 -12.21 -9.76 10.89
C VAL A 125 -11.16 -8.85 10.24
N GLN A 126 -9.93 -8.79 10.79
CA GLN A 126 -8.85 -8.02 10.13
C GLN A 126 -8.45 -8.64 8.78
N ALA A 127 -8.45 -9.97 8.64
CA ALA A 127 -8.16 -10.62 7.35
C ALA A 127 -9.20 -10.24 6.28
N ALA A 128 -10.48 -10.13 6.65
CA ALA A 128 -11.50 -9.64 5.73
C ALA A 128 -11.32 -8.15 5.37
N MET A 129 -10.82 -7.33 6.29
CA MET A 129 -10.46 -5.92 5.99
C MET A 129 -9.27 -5.82 5.04
N ASP A 130 -8.29 -6.71 5.18
CA ASP A 130 -7.12 -6.80 4.28
C ASP A 130 -7.58 -7.10 2.84
N VAL A 131 -8.53 -8.02 2.67
CA VAL A 131 -9.13 -8.29 1.34
C VAL A 131 -9.88 -7.06 0.79
N ALA A 132 -10.60 -6.31 1.63
CA ALA A 132 -11.24 -5.07 1.21
C ALA A 132 -10.20 -4.03 0.74
N PHE A 133 -9.09 -3.91 1.48
CA PHE A 133 -7.95 -3.10 1.06
C PHE A 133 -7.41 -3.55 -0.30
N ASP A 134 -7.20 -4.85 -0.50
CA ASP A 134 -6.68 -5.43 -1.74
C ASP A 134 -7.56 -5.10 -2.95
N ILE A 135 -8.89 -5.15 -2.81
CA ILE A 135 -9.82 -4.77 -3.87
C ILE A 135 -9.58 -3.33 -4.32
N PHE A 136 -9.56 -2.38 -3.39
CA PHE A 136 -9.39 -0.97 -3.73
C PHE A 136 -8.00 -0.68 -4.30
N ILE A 137 -6.96 -1.26 -3.68
CA ILE A 137 -5.58 -0.93 -4.04
C ILE A 137 -5.17 -1.55 -5.38
N THR A 138 -5.60 -2.78 -5.65
CA THR A 138 -5.29 -3.44 -6.92
C THR A 138 -6.01 -2.76 -8.05
N ILE A 139 -7.30 -2.43 -7.91
CA ILE A 139 -8.03 -1.66 -8.93
C ILE A 139 -7.36 -0.31 -9.17
N SER A 140 -6.95 0.39 -8.10
CA SER A 140 -6.19 1.64 -8.21
C SER A 140 -4.93 1.46 -9.07
N TRP A 141 -4.10 0.46 -8.76
CA TRP A 141 -2.86 0.20 -9.49
C TRP A 141 -3.07 -0.33 -10.92
N VAL A 142 -4.17 -1.04 -11.19
CA VAL A 142 -4.57 -1.37 -12.56
C VAL A 142 -4.79 -0.11 -13.37
N LEU A 143 -5.62 0.81 -12.85
CA LEU A 143 -5.99 2.03 -13.55
C LEU A 143 -4.82 3.01 -13.64
N PHE A 144 -4.01 3.16 -12.58
CA PHE A 144 -2.77 3.91 -12.64
C PHE A 144 -1.82 3.30 -13.67
N GLY A 145 -1.63 1.99 -13.69
CA GLY A 145 -0.79 1.30 -14.66
C GLY A 145 -1.19 1.58 -16.12
N VAL A 146 -2.49 1.57 -16.42
CA VAL A 146 -3.00 1.95 -17.75
C VAL A 146 -2.69 3.41 -18.08
N ASN A 147 -2.84 4.33 -17.12
CA ASN A 147 -2.51 5.76 -17.34
C ASN A 147 -0.99 6.00 -17.47
N ILE A 148 -0.18 5.26 -16.71
CA ILE A 148 1.29 5.26 -16.81
C ILE A 148 1.72 4.75 -18.19
N ALA A 149 1.10 3.68 -18.71
CA ALA A 149 1.43 3.14 -20.03
C ALA A 149 1.07 4.10 -21.18
N LYS A 150 0.08 4.97 -20.97
CA LYS A 150 -0.30 6.03 -21.93
C LYS A 150 0.55 7.30 -21.78
N SER A 151 1.28 7.46 -20.68
CA SER A 151 2.14 8.61 -20.43
C SER A 151 3.38 8.57 -21.32
N LYS A 152 3.76 9.72 -21.88
CA LYS A 152 5.03 9.88 -22.62
C LYS A 152 6.26 9.92 -21.70
N SER A 153 6.05 10.06 -20.38
CA SER A 153 7.13 10.22 -19.41
C SER A 153 7.64 8.88 -18.87
N PHE A 154 6.90 7.79 -19.08
CA PHE A 154 7.20 6.46 -18.53
C PHE A 154 7.27 5.41 -19.64
N ASN A 155 7.98 4.32 -19.36
CA ASN A 155 7.97 3.14 -20.23
C ASN A 155 6.63 2.41 -20.11
N LYS A 156 6.06 1.96 -21.24
CA LYS A 156 4.82 1.19 -21.27
C LYS A 156 4.87 -0.09 -20.45
N ILE A 157 6.05 -0.72 -20.37
CA ILE A 157 6.28 -1.93 -19.56
C ILE A 157 6.04 -1.62 -18.07
N LEU A 158 6.43 -0.44 -17.59
CA LEU A 158 6.18 -0.03 -16.20
C LEU A 158 4.67 0.07 -15.90
N GLY A 159 3.90 0.59 -16.85
CA GLY A 159 2.46 0.70 -16.71
C GLY A 159 1.76 -0.66 -16.77
N TYR A 160 1.95 -1.41 -17.86
CA TYR A 160 1.28 -2.70 -18.04
C TYR A 160 1.75 -3.76 -17.04
N GLY A 161 3.03 -3.78 -16.67
CA GLY A 161 3.53 -4.69 -15.64
C GLY A 161 2.81 -4.49 -14.31
N GLY A 162 2.60 -3.24 -13.90
CA GLY A 162 1.85 -2.93 -12.67
C GLY A 162 0.40 -3.38 -12.75
N SER A 163 -0.26 -3.15 -13.89
CA SER A 163 -1.64 -3.61 -14.08
C SER A 163 -1.74 -5.14 -14.03
N VAL A 164 -0.83 -5.87 -14.69
CA VAL A 164 -0.85 -7.33 -14.71
C VAL A 164 -0.63 -7.93 -13.32
N ILE A 165 0.36 -7.43 -12.57
CA ILE A 165 0.62 -7.88 -11.19
C ILE A 165 -0.60 -7.62 -10.30
N SER A 166 -1.20 -6.43 -10.42
CA SER A 166 -2.36 -6.03 -9.61
C SER A 166 -3.61 -6.86 -9.91
N ILE A 167 -3.92 -7.13 -11.19
CA ILE A 167 -5.03 -8.01 -11.59
C ILE A 167 -4.80 -9.42 -11.07
N SER A 168 -3.56 -9.92 -11.19
CA SER A 168 -3.22 -11.27 -10.75
C SER A 168 -3.36 -11.42 -9.23
N LEU A 169 -2.88 -10.43 -8.47
CA LEU A 169 -3.05 -10.37 -7.01
C LEU A 169 -4.53 -10.36 -6.63
N LEU A 170 -5.32 -9.49 -7.25
CA LEU A 170 -6.77 -9.42 -7.00
C LEU A 170 -7.46 -10.75 -7.29
N ALA A 171 -7.17 -11.35 -8.44
CA ALA A 171 -7.76 -12.62 -8.84
C ALA A 171 -7.43 -13.74 -7.84
N LEU A 172 -6.17 -13.82 -7.37
CA LEU A 172 -5.77 -14.79 -6.35
C LEU A 172 -6.50 -14.56 -5.03
N ASN A 173 -6.54 -13.32 -4.54
CA ASN A 173 -7.22 -12.99 -3.29
C ASN A 173 -8.73 -13.27 -3.34
N MET A 174 -9.39 -13.01 -4.47
CA MET A 174 -10.81 -13.34 -4.65
C MET A 174 -11.04 -14.85 -4.76
N TYR A 175 -10.11 -15.57 -5.38
CA TYR A 175 -10.20 -17.02 -5.52
C TYR A 175 -10.04 -17.75 -4.19
N THR A 176 -9.15 -17.27 -3.32
CA THR A 176 -8.87 -17.93 -2.03
C THR A 176 -9.72 -17.42 -0.88
N PHE A 177 -10.48 -16.34 -1.07
CA PHE A 177 -11.36 -15.79 -0.03
C PHE A 177 -12.27 -16.86 0.58
N PRO A 178 -12.40 -16.95 1.91
CA PRO A 178 -11.94 -15.99 2.94
C PRO A 178 -10.52 -16.20 3.46
N THR A 179 -9.76 -17.14 2.90
CA THR A 179 -8.37 -17.43 3.28
C THR A 179 -7.38 -16.70 2.39
N SER A 180 -6.18 -16.39 2.90
CA SER A 180 -5.14 -15.79 2.06
C SER A 180 -4.59 -16.81 1.05
N PRO A 181 -3.97 -16.35 -0.06
CA PRO A 181 -3.31 -17.24 -1.00
C PRO A 181 -2.26 -18.13 -0.34
N ALA A 182 -1.42 -17.55 0.53
CA ALA A 182 -0.38 -18.27 1.27
C ALA A 182 -0.95 -19.37 2.17
N GLU A 183 -2.04 -19.09 2.90
CA GLU A 183 -2.71 -20.09 3.74
C GLU A 183 -3.38 -21.20 2.92
N SER A 184 -3.74 -20.90 1.68
CA SER A 184 -4.33 -21.86 0.73
C SER A 184 -3.28 -22.67 -0.03
N GLY A 185 -1.99 -22.53 0.29
CA GLY A 185 -0.89 -23.18 -0.41
C GLY A 185 -0.57 -22.58 -1.78
N LEU A 186 -1.14 -21.41 -2.11
CA LEU A 186 -0.82 -20.64 -3.30
C LEU A 186 0.24 -19.58 -2.99
N PHE A 187 0.74 -18.97 -4.06
CA PHE A 187 1.77 -17.94 -3.97
C PHE A 187 1.17 -16.56 -3.66
N ASP A 188 1.81 -15.80 -2.76
CA ASP A 188 1.43 -14.44 -2.43
C ASP A 188 2.12 -13.42 -3.35
N LEU A 189 1.32 -12.66 -4.10
CA LEU A 189 1.80 -11.63 -5.02
C LEU A 189 1.93 -10.25 -4.36
N GLY A 190 1.50 -10.07 -3.11
CA GLY A 190 1.59 -8.81 -2.37
C GLY A 190 3.01 -8.25 -2.32
N PRO A 191 4.02 -9.03 -1.89
CA PRO A 191 5.41 -8.58 -1.90
C PRO A 191 5.93 -8.17 -3.28
N PHE A 192 5.48 -8.83 -4.34
CA PHE A 192 5.87 -8.53 -5.72
C PHE A 192 5.29 -7.20 -6.19
N LEU A 193 4.02 -6.94 -5.85
CA LEU A 193 3.40 -5.65 -6.09
C LEU A 193 4.13 -4.54 -5.30
N GLY A 194 4.48 -4.78 -4.03
CA GLY A 194 5.26 -3.86 -3.22
C GLY A 194 6.60 -3.47 -3.87
N ILE A 195 7.41 -4.46 -4.25
CA ILE A 195 8.69 -4.22 -4.94
C ILE A 195 8.48 -3.44 -6.24
N TRP A 196 7.46 -3.80 -7.02
CA TRP A 196 7.16 -3.10 -8.26
C TRP A 196 6.81 -1.62 -8.04
N ILE A 197 5.98 -1.33 -7.03
CA ILE A 197 5.61 0.03 -6.65
C ILE A 197 6.84 0.84 -6.21
N LEU A 198 7.75 0.22 -5.45
CA LEU A 198 9.02 0.85 -5.06
C LEU A 198 9.84 1.22 -6.30
N LEU A 199 10.04 0.28 -7.23
CA LEU A 199 10.76 0.54 -8.48
C LEU A 199 10.10 1.66 -9.29
N PHE A 200 8.77 1.64 -9.36
CA PHE A 200 8.01 2.69 -10.04
C PHE A 200 8.23 4.07 -9.41
N TYR A 201 8.14 4.20 -8.08
CA TYR A 201 8.33 5.49 -7.41
C TYR A 201 9.77 6.01 -7.48
N VAL A 202 10.77 5.12 -7.44
CA VAL A 202 12.17 5.49 -7.72
C VAL A 202 12.28 6.04 -9.15
N TRP A 203 11.68 5.37 -10.12
CA TRP A 203 11.67 5.85 -11.52
C TRP A 203 10.94 7.18 -11.67
N PHE A 204 9.80 7.34 -11.00
CA PHE A 204 9.04 8.57 -10.99
C PHE A 204 9.88 9.73 -10.46
N LEU A 205 10.60 9.54 -9.35
CA LEU A 205 11.51 10.55 -8.83
C LEU A 205 12.62 10.92 -9.84
N MET A 206 13.21 9.93 -10.52
CA MET A 206 14.22 10.17 -11.56
C MET A 206 13.67 11.00 -12.73
N VAL A 207 12.44 10.72 -13.16
CA VAL A 207 11.76 11.49 -14.22
C VAL A 207 11.58 12.95 -13.82
N LEU A 208 11.17 13.22 -12.57
CA LEU A 208 11.01 14.58 -12.05
C LEU A 208 12.33 15.34 -12.04
N ILE A 209 13.40 14.71 -11.55
CA ILE A 209 14.74 15.31 -11.49
C ILE A 209 15.25 15.67 -12.90
N LYS A 210 15.06 14.78 -13.88
CA LYS A 210 15.46 15.04 -15.28
C LYS A 210 14.70 16.21 -15.89
N LYS A 211 13.38 16.29 -15.68
CA LYS A 211 12.56 17.39 -16.22
C LYS A 211 13.00 18.76 -15.69
N LYS A 212 13.35 18.87 -14.40
CA LYS A 212 13.84 20.12 -13.80
C LYS A 212 15.13 20.63 -14.44
N LYS A 213 15.99 19.74 -14.96
CA LYS A 213 17.25 20.15 -15.60
C LYS A 213 17.04 20.82 -16.97
N HIS A 214 15.87 20.63 -17.58
CA HIS A 214 15.54 21.13 -18.92
C HIS A 214 14.51 22.28 -18.90
N SER A 215 14.07 22.72 -17.73
CA SER A 215 13.17 23.85 -17.50
C SER A 215 13.92 25.04 -16.95
#